data_AF-A0A9E4LJ86-F1
#
_entry.id   AF-A0A9E4LJ86-F1
#
_cell.length_a   1.000
_cell.length_b   1.000
_cell.length_c   1.000
_cell.angle_alpha   90.00
_cell.angle_beta   90.00
_cell.angle_gamma   90.00
#
_symmetry.space_group_name_H-M   'P 1'
#
loop_
_entity.id
_entity.type
_entity.pdbx_description
1 polymer ?
#
loop_
_entity_poly.entity_id
_entity_poly.type
_entity_poly.pdbx_seq_one_letter_code
_entity_poly.pdbx_strand_id
1 'polypeptide(L)'
;HLLSRHRIPSQVVRGYGTMASSQIGLGRCISEGKADVGIGTRAVAQLYNFDFIPLQEERYDLVIPTAYVHSHPGMKVFLDTLVTRRFQQEIEALGGYDARESGKIIREQ
;
A
#
# COMPACT_ATOMS: atom_id res chain seq x y z
N HIS A 1 7.29 15.30 -4.72
CA HIS A 1 8.27 15.29 -3.61
C HIS A 1 9.63 14.72 -4.06
N LEU A 2 9.72 13.44 -4.47
CA LEU A 2 11.00 12.80 -4.85
C LEU A 2 11.74 13.54 -5.98
N LEU A 3 11.05 13.90 -7.07
CA LEU A 3 11.66 14.64 -8.17
C LEU A 3 12.27 15.98 -7.71
N SER A 4 11.54 16.73 -6.88
CA SER A 4 12.01 18.00 -6.32
C SER A 4 13.27 17.81 -5.45
N ARG A 5 13.32 16.75 -4.63
CA ARG A 5 14.50 16.42 -3.81
C ARG A 5 15.74 16.17 -4.65
N HIS A 6 15.57 15.55 -5.83
CA HIS A 6 16.65 15.28 -6.78
C HIS A 6 16.85 16.37 -7.84
N ARG A 7 16.11 17.48 -7.75
CA ARG A 7 16.12 18.58 -8.73
C ARG A 7 15.84 18.13 -10.17
N ILE A 8 15.00 17.11 -10.32
CA ILE A 8 14.55 16.60 -11.63
C ILE A 8 13.23 17.31 -11.98
N PRO A 9 13.14 18.06 -13.09
CA PRO A 9 11.88 18.63 -13.55
C PRO A 9 10.89 17.52 -13.94
N SER A 10 9.62 17.62 -13.57
CA SER A 10 8.63 16.62 -13.98
C SER A 10 8.43 16.55 -15.49
N GLN A 11 8.68 17.65 -16.22
CA GLN A 11 8.54 17.69 -17.69
C GLN A 11 9.54 16.78 -18.42
N VAL A 12 10.66 16.41 -17.79
CA VAL A 12 11.64 15.48 -18.41
C VAL A 12 11.27 14.01 -18.19
N VAL A 13 10.26 13.73 -17.34
CA VAL A 13 9.77 12.38 -17.09
C VAL A 13 8.65 12.08 -18.08
N ARG A 14 8.94 11.26 -19.09
CA ARG A 14 7.95 10.82 -20.08
C ARG A 14 6.79 10.10 -19.37
N GLY A 15 5.56 10.51 -19.64
CA GLY A 15 4.38 9.92 -19.03
C GLY A 15 4.10 10.37 -17.59
N TYR A 16 4.78 11.41 -17.07
CA TYR A 16 4.55 11.90 -15.70
C TYR A 16 3.07 12.22 -15.40
N GLY A 17 2.33 12.73 -16.38
CA GLY A 17 0.90 13.01 -16.25
C GLY A 17 -0.02 11.82 -16.51
N THR A 18 0.53 10.67 -16.90
CA THR A 18 -0.25 9.47 -17.20
C THR A 18 -0.51 8.69 -15.92
N MET A 19 -1.79 8.52 -15.57
CA MET A 19 -2.21 7.80 -14.38
C MET A 19 -3.01 6.56 -14.77
N ALA A 20 -2.70 5.44 -14.12
CA ALA A 20 -3.56 4.26 -14.19
C ALA A 20 -4.82 4.47 -13.34
N SER A 21 -5.94 3.87 -13.75
CA SER A 21 -7.22 3.98 -13.05
C SER A 21 -7.29 3.14 -11.76
N SER A 22 -6.39 2.17 -11.61
CA SER A 22 -6.28 1.34 -10.40
C SER A 22 -4.91 0.64 -10.35
N GLN A 23 -4.60 0.01 -9.21
CA GLN A 23 -3.41 -0.82 -9.04
C GLN A 23 -3.35 -1.97 -10.05
N ILE A 24 -4.47 -2.65 -10.28
CA ILE A 24 -4.58 -3.70 -11.31
C ILE A 24 -4.47 -3.10 -12.72
N GLY A 25 -5.08 -1.93 -12.94
CA GLY A 25 -4.98 -1.21 -14.20
C GLY A 25 -3.53 -0.83 -14.56
N LEU A 26 -2.73 -0.45 -13.56
CA LEU A 26 -1.31 -0.20 -13.71
C LEU A 26 -0.57 -1.45 -14.19
N GLY A 27 -0.76 -2.56 -13.47
CA GLY A 27 -0.11 -3.82 -13.81
C GLY A 27 -0.46 -4.29 -15.22
N ARG A 28 -1.75 -4.19 -15.57
CA ARG A 28 -2.24 -4.47 -16.91
C ARG A 28 -1.59 -3.59 -17.98
N CYS A 29 -1.52 -2.27 -17.78
CA CYS A 29 -0.90 -1.36 -18.75
C CYS A 29 0.56 -1.73 -19.08
N ILE A 30 1.34 -2.12 -18.07
CA ILE A 30 2.72 -2.56 -18.26
C ILE A 30 2.76 -3.90 -18.99
N SER A 31 1.94 -4.88 -18.56
CA SER A 31 1.88 -6.21 -19.20
C SER A 31 1.47 -6.17 -20.68
N GLU A 32 0.63 -5.21 -21.07
CA GLU A 32 0.20 -4.99 -22.44
C GLU A 32 1.19 -4.13 -23.27
N GLY A 33 2.33 -3.72 -22.69
CA GLY A 33 3.34 -2.90 -23.35
C GLY A 33 2.92 -1.44 -23.58
N LYS A 34 1.89 -0.95 -22.87
CA LYS A 34 1.44 0.46 -22.96
C LYS A 34 2.34 1.41 -22.17
N ALA A 35 3.12 0.88 -21.23
CA ALA A 35 4.12 1.60 -20.45
C ALA A 35 5.30 0.68 -20.13
N ASP A 36 6.50 1.23 -20.06
CA ASP A 36 7.71 0.48 -19.70
C ASP A 36 7.84 0.25 -18.18
N VAL A 37 7.39 1.24 -17.39
CA VAL A 37 7.49 1.26 -15.92
C VAL A 37 6.28 1.97 -15.31
N GLY A 38 6.06 1.75 -14.01
CA GLY A 38 4.97 2.40 -13.26
C GLY A 38 5.28 2.55 -11.78
N ILE A 39 4.62 3.50 -11.14
CA ILE A 39 4.68 3.69 -9.69
C ILE A 39 3.52 2.93 -9.05
N GLY A 40 3.83 1.88 -8.31
CA GLY A 40 2.83 1.02 -7.67
C GLY A 40 3.40 0.32 -6.43
N THR A 41 2.54 -0.46 -5.77
CA THR A 41 2.93 -1.25 -4.59
C THR A 41 3.68 -2.51 -4.99
N ARG A 42 4.48 -3.05 -4.07
CA ARG A 42 5.16 -4.34 -4.28
C ARG A 42 4.19 -5.49 -4.54
N ALA A 43 2.99 -5.44 -3.94
CA ALA A 43 1.94 -6.42 -4.17
C ALA A 43 1.51 -6.51 -5.65
N VAL A 44 1.38 -5.37 -6.35
CA VAL A 44 1.07 -5.36 -7.79
C VAL A 44 2.21 -5.96 -8.61
N ALA A 45 3.46 -5.60 -8.29
CA ALA A 45 4.61 -6.16 -8.98
C ALA A 45 4.66 -7.68 -8.83
N GLN A 46 4.40 -8.22 -7.64
CA GLN A 46 4.34 -9.67 -7.41
C GLN A 46 3.18 -10.34 -8.17
N LEU A 47 1.98 -9.74 -8.15
CA LEU A 47 0.82 -10.27 -8.86
C LEU A 47 1.07 -10.43 -10.37
N TYR A 48 1.81 -9.51 -10.97
CA TYR A 48 2.15 -9.53 -12.40
C TYR A 48 3.56 -10.09 -12.71
N ASN A 49 4.28 -10.57 -11.69
CA ASN A 49 5.65 -11.07 -11.78
C ASN A 49 6.64 -10.07 -12.43
N PHE A 50 6.54 -8.80 -12.04
CA PHE A 50 7.45 -7.72 -12.45
C PHE A 50 8.61 -7.55 -11.47
N ASP A 51 9.73 -7.05 -11.99
CA ASP A 51 10.80 -6.51 -11.16
C ASP A 51 10.28 -5.31 -10.34
N PHE A 52 10.77 -5.17 -9.11
CA PHE A 52 10.35 -4.11 -8.20
C PHE A 52 11.54 -3.33 -7.65
N ILE A 53 11.57 -2.02 -7.90
CA ILE A 53 12.57 -1.10 -7.34
C ILE A 53 11.92 -0.32 -6.19
N PRO A 54 12.33 -0.52 -4.93
CA PRO A 54 11.76 0.18 -3.79
C PRO A 54 12.10 1.68 -3.82
N LEU A 55 11.07 2.54 -3.72
CA LEU A 55 11.23 4.00 -3.67
C LEU A 55 10.93 4.59 -2.29
N GLN A 56 9.86 4.11 -1.65
CA GLN A 56 9.42 4.60 -0.34
C GLN A 56 8.53 3.54 0.34
N GLU A 57 8.55 3.52 1.67
CA GLU A 57 7.54 2.81 2.47
C GLU A 57 6.30 3.69 2.65
N GLU A 58 5.13 3.11 2.44
CA GLU A 58 3.83 3.75 2.68
C GLU A 58 3.15 3.06 3.85
N ARG A 59 2.75 3.85 4.86
CA ARG A 59 2.04 3.36 6.03
C ARG A 59 0.54 3.56 5.85
N TYR A 60 -0.23 2.50 6.10
CA TYR A 60 -1.68 2.53 6.10
C TYR A 60 -2.18 2.55 7.54
N ASP A 61 -3.03 3.52 7.86
CA ASP A 61 -3.70 3.62 9.16
C ASP A 61 -5.18 3.27 9.01
N LEU A 62 -5.70 2.48 9.94
CA LEU A 62 -7.13 2.17 10.01
C LEU A 62 -7.82 3.21 10.89
N VAL A 63 -8.80 3.92 10.31
CA VAL A 63 -9.62 4.90 11.03
C VAL A 63 -10.96 4.26 11.39
N ILE A 64 -11.26 4.20 12.68
CA ILE A 64 -12.50 3.63 13.21
C ILE A 64 -13.22 4.73 14.00
N PRO A 65 -14.48 5.07 13.70
CA PRO A 65 -15.22 6.00 14.54
C PRO A 65 -15.44 5.43 15.94
N THR A 66 -15.18 6.24 16.97
CA THR A 66 -15.21 5.84 18.39
C THR A 66 -16.55 5.20 18.80
N ALA A 67 -17.66 5.66 18.22
CA ALA A 67 -18.98 5.06 18.44
C ALA A 67 -19.01 3.56 18.11
N TYR A 68 -18.30 3.11 17.07
CA TYR A 68 -18.25 1.70 16.67
C TYR A 68 -17.29 0.86 17.53
N VAL A 69 -16.29 1.50 18.14
CA VAL A 69 -15.34 0.81 19.04
C VAL A 69 -16.09 0.11 20.17
N HIS A 70 -17.10 0.77 20.74
CA HIS A 70 -17.87 0.25 21.87
C HIS A 70 -19.20 -0.39 21.50
N SER A 71 -19.84 0.06 20.40
CA SER A 71 -21.19 -0.42 20.05
C SER A 71 -21.20 -1.68 19.17
N HIS A 72 -20.13 -1.94 18.40
CA HIS A 72 -20.14 -3.03 17.44
C HIS A 72 -19.62 -4.34 18.07
N PRO A 73 -20.43 -5.42 18.13
CA PRO A 73 -20.09 -6.63 18.88
C PRO A 73 -18.83 -7.34 18.36
N GLY A 74 -18.55 -7.24 17.06
CA GLY A 74 -17.35 -7.83 16.45
C GLY A 74 -16.08 -6.99 16.59
N MET A 75 -16.16 -5.75 17.08
CA MET A 75 -15.02 -4.82 17.01
C MET A 75 -13.87 -5.25 17.92
N LYS A 76 -14.19 -5.74 19.12
CA LYS A 76 -13.18 -6.28 20.03
C LYS A 76 -12.40 -7.42 19.40
N VAL A 77 -13.11 -8.40 18.81
CA VAL A 77 -12.47 -9.55 18.15
C VAL A 77 -11.62 -9.11 16.97
N PHE A 78 -12.10 -8.16 16.17
CA PHE A 78 -11.35 -7.61 15.05
C PHE A 78 -10.05 -6.94 15.51
N LEU A 79 -10.10 -6.03 16.49
CA LEU A 79 -8.92 -5.36 17.04
C LEU A 79 -7.95 -6.33 17.70
N ASP A 80 -8.46 -7.29 18.48
CA ASP A 80 -7.66 -8.35 19.10
C ASP A 80 -6.95 -9.21 18.04
N THR A 81 -7.56 -9.40 16.88
CA THR A 81 -6.96 -10.17 15.77
C THR A 81 -5.76 -9.45 15.17
N LEU A 82 -5.83 -8.13 15.01
CA LEU A 82 -4.77 -7.32 14.39
C LEU A 82 -3.43 -7.39 15.15
N VAL A 83 -3.46 -7.64 16.46
CA VAL A 83 -2.25 -7.78 17.29
C VAL A 83 -1.72 -9.22 17.35
N THR A 84 -2.41 -10.20 16.75
CA THR A 84 -1.96 -11.60 16.80
C THR A 84 -0.79 -11.84 15.86
N ARG A 85 0.16 -12.68 16.30
CA ARG A 85 1.27 -13.13 15.44
C ARG A 85 0.80 -13.86 14.19
N ARG A 86 -0.29 -14.63 14.30
CA ARG A 86 -0.87 -15.33 13.15
C ARG A 86 -1.29 -14.33 12.07
N PHE A 87 -2.03 -13.29 12.44
CA PHE A 87 -2.44 -12.26 11.49
C PHE A 87 -1.25 -11.55 10.86
N GLN A 88 -0.26 -11.15 11.67
CA GLN A 88 0.95 -10.48 11.18
C GLN A 88 1.71 -11.34 10.15
N GLN A 89 1.85 -12.65 10.43
CA GLN A 89 2.47 -13.60 9.50
C GLN A 89 1.67 -13.76 8.21
N GLU A 90 0.34 -13.85 8.31
CA GLU A 90 -0.53 -13.94 7.13
C GLU A 90 -0.40 -12.68 6.25
N ILE A 91 -0.32 -11.48 6.84
CA ILE A 91 -0.11 -10.22 6.10
C ILE A 91 1.27 -10.17 5.44
N GLU A 92 2.33 -10.50 6.17
CA GLU A 92 3.69 -10.52 5.61
C GLU A 92 3.84 -11.53 4.47
N ALA A 93 3.14 -12.67 4.55
CA ALA A 93 3.12 -13.70 3.53
C ALA A 93 2.44 -13.26 2.22
N LEU A 94 1.57 -12.23 2.23
CA LEU A 94 1.01 -11.65 1.01
C LEU A 94 2.07 -11.02 0.11
N GLY A 95 3.23 -10.69 0.69
CA GLY A 95 4.33 -10.06 -0.02
C GLY A 95 4.08 -8.57 -0.24
N GLY A 96 5.09 -7.75 0.11
CA GLY A 96 4.99 -6.29 -0.02
C GLY A 96 4.29 -5.56 1.11
N TYR A 97 3.77 -6.29 2.10
CA TYR A 97 3.25 -5.72 3.34
C TYR A 97 4.18 -5.96 4.51
N ASP A 98 4.12 -5.04 5.46
CA ASP A 98 4.90 -5.06 6.68
C ASP A 98 3.94 -4.86 7.85
N ALA A 99 3.91 -5.81 8.77
CA ALA A 99 2.94 -5.83 9.87
C ALA A 99 3.52 -5.30 11.19
N ARG A 100 4.71 -4.69 11.20
CA ARG A 100 5.39 -4.17 12.42
C ARG A 100 4.54 -3.24 13.27
N GLU A 101 3.67 -2.46 12.63
CA GLU A 101 2.78 -1.48 13.29
C GLU A 101 1.35 -1.99 13.47
N SER A 102 1.05 -3.24 13.09
CA SER A 102 -0.30 -3.81 13.14
C SER A 102 -0.87 -3.80 14.56
N GLY A 103 -2.11 -3.33 14.68
CA GLY A 103 -2.87 -3.30 15.94
C GLY A 103 -2.42 -2.23 16.94
N LYS A 104 -1.47 -1.35 16.59
CA LYS A 104 -1.10 -0.22 17.44
C LYS A 104 -2.11 0.92 17.31
N ILE A 105 -2.58 1.43 18.45
CA ILE A 105 -3.40 2.64 18.51
C ILE A 105 -2.46 3.85 18.48
N ILE A 106 -2.52 4.63 17.41
CA ILE A 106 -1.62 5.76 17.18
C ILE A 106 -2.23 7.07 17.66
N ARG A 107 -3.57 7.15 17.62
CA ARG A 107 -4.33 8.31 18.10
C ARG A 107 -5.74 7.87 18.47
N GLU A 108 -6.23 8.41 19.57
CA GLU A 108 -7.63 8.30 19.99
C GLU A 108 -8.17 9.73 20.12
N GLN A 109 -9.39 9.97 19.63
CA GLN A 109 -10.07 11.26 19.66
C GLN A 109 -11.53 11.11 20.06
#